data_AF-A0A8I0GT72-F1
#
_entry.id   AF-A0A8I0GT72-F1
#
_cell.length_a   1.000
_cell.length_b   1.000
_cell.length_c   1.000
_cell.angle_alpha   90.00
_cell.angle_beta   90.00
_cell.angle_gamma   90.00
#
_symmetry.space_group_name_H-M   'P 1'
#
loop_
_entity.id
_entity.type
_entity.pdbx_description
1 polymer ?
#
loop_
_entity_poly.entity_id
_entity_poly.type
_entity_poly.pdbx_seq_one_letter_code
_entity_poly.pdbx_strand_id
1 'polypeptide(L)'
;MGAIGWIWAWLMLLGGVRAHLAQSLPRELIWAMMASGLVALPLLWSREQGALGDWAPSGIVRGAVAVLILVVAGISRPDAVMGLISA
;
A
#
# COMPACT_ATOMS: atom_id res chain seq x y z
N MET A 1 -9.37 13.56 -6.81
CA MET A 1 -9.05 12.55 -5.76
C MET A 1 -8.60 11.19 -6.33
N GLY A 2 -9.12 10.70 -7.46
CA GLY A 2 -8.70 9.40 -8.03
C GLY A 2 -7.23 9.30 -8.48
N ALA A 3 -6.62 10.39 -8.96
CA ALA A 3 -5.25 10.38 -9.47
C ALA A 3 -4.18 10.11 -8.40
N ILE A 4 -4.39 10.59 -7.16
CA ILE A 4 -3.42 10.40 -6.06
C ILE A 4 -3.40 8.94 -5.62
N GLY A 5 -4.57 8.30 -5.51
CA GLY A 5 -4.68 6.87 -5.19
C GLY A 5 -4.06 5.97 -6.26
N TRP A 6 -4.16 6.36 -7.53
CA TRP A 6 -3.50 5.66 -8.64
C TRP A 6 -1.99 5.69 -8.55
N ILE A 7 -1.43 6.89 -8.37
CA ILE A 7 0.02 7.08 -8.25
C ILE A 7 0.54 6.29 -7.05
N TRP A 8 -0.18 6.33 -5.92
CA TRP A 8 0.15 5.54 -4.74
C TRP A 8 0.13 4.03 -5.00
N ALA A 9 -0.93 3.52 -5.62
CA ALA A 9 -1.07 2.10 -5.92
C ALA A 9 0.10 1.59 -6.77
N TRP A 10 0.43 2.31 -7.84
CA TRP A 10 1.56 1.97 -8.71
C TRP A 10 2.91 2.12 -8.01
N LEU A 11 3.12 3.17 -7.23
CA LEU A 11 4.33 3.34 -6.44
C LEU A 11 4.55 2.18 -5.47
N MET A 12 3.49 1.73 -4.79
CA MET A 12 3.58 0.65 -3.81
C MET A 12 3.79 -0.72 -4.46
N LEU A 13 3.14 -0.98 -5.60
CA LEU A 13 3.35 -2.22 -6.34
C LEU A 13 4.73 -2.27 -6.98
N LEU A 14 5.14 -1.23 -7.71
CA LEU A 14 6.45 -1.17 -8.36
C LEU A 14 7.59 -1.10 -7.32
N GLY A 15 7.39 -0.34 -6.24
CA GLY A 15 8.32 -0.27 -5.12
C GLY A 15 8.46 -1.61 -4.41
N GLY A 16 7.35 -2.31 -4.14
CA GLY A 16 7.35 -3.65 -3.57
C GLY A 16 8.04 -4.68 -4.47
N VAL A 17 7.75 -4.67 -5.78
CA VAL A 17 8.42 -5.56 -6.74
C VAL A 17 9.91 -5.29 -6.81
N ARG A 18 10.32 -4.01 -6.89
CA ARG A 18 11.74 -3.63 -6.89
C ARG A 18 12.43 -4.06 -5.61
N ALA A 19 11.81 -3.84 -4.45
CA ALA A 19 12.36 -4.25 -3.16
C ALA A 19 12.46 -5.78 -3.02
N HIS A 20 11.51 -6.52 -3.61
CA HIS A 20 11.57 -7.97 -3.70
C HIS A 20 12.76 -8.46 -4.53
N LEU A 21 12.95 -7.88 -5.73
CA LEU A 21 14.06 -8.25 -6.61
C LEU A 21 15.42 -7.87 -6.02
N ALA A 22 15.51 -6.72 -5.35
CA ALA A 22 16.74 -6.25 -4.71
C ALA A 22 17.01 -6.91 -3.35
N GLN A 23 16.07 -7.69 -2.80
CA GLN A 23 16.09 -8.19 -1.41
C GLN A 23 16.42 -7.08 -0.39
N SER A 24 16.03 -5.85 -0.70
CA SER A 24 16.48 -4.66 0.03
C SER A 24 15.63 -4.36 1.26
N LEU A 25 14.49 -5.04 1.42
CA LEU A 25 13.56 -4.87 2.51
C LEU A 25 13.13 -6.23 3.07
N PRO A 26 12.73 -6.29 4.36
CA PRO A 26 12.14 -7.50 4.93
C PRO A 26 10.91 -7.93 4.13
N ARG A 27 10.75 -9.24 3.97
CA ARG A 27 9.64 -9.85 3.23
C ARG A 27 8.27 -9.31 3.67
N GLU A 28 8.06 -9.12 4.96
CA GLU A 28 6.82 -8.59 5.52
C GLU A 28 6.50 -7.16 5.06
N LEU A 29 7.52 -6.30 4.97
CA LEU A 29 7.36 -4.92 4.50
C LEU A 29 7.03 -4.89 3.01
N ILE A 30 7.67 -5.76 2.22
CA ILE A 30 7.40 -5.94 0.80
C ILE A 30 5.94 -6.38 0.57
N TRP A 31 5.47 -7.38 1.33
CA TRP A 31 4.08 -7.83 1.25
C TRP A 31 3.10 -6.74 1.68
N ALA A 32 3.44 -5.96 2.71
CA ALA A 32 2.62 -4.83 3.13
C ALA A 32 2.54 -3.72 2.07
N MET A 33 3.64 -3.42 1.38
CA MET A 33 3.64 -2.50 0.24
C MET A 33 2.74 -3.02 -0.88
N MET A 34 2.88 -4.29 -1.28
CA MET A 34 2.03 -4.87 -2.31
C MET A 34 0.55 -4.89 -1.90
N ALA A 35 0.25 -5.23 -0.64
CA ALA A 35 -1.10 -5.20 -0.10
C ALA A 35 -1.69 -3.78 -0.05
N SER A 36 -0.91 -2.78 0.35
CA SER A 36 -1.30 -1.37 0.32
C SER A 36 -1.63 -0.92 -1.11
N GLY A 37 -0.80 -1.29 -2.08
CA GLY A 37 -1.05 -0.99 -3.50
C GLY A 37 -2.30 -1.68 -4.05
N LEU A 38 -2.51 -2.94 -3.67
CA LEU A 38 -3.71 -3.72 -4.00
C LEU A 38 -4.99 -3.16 -3.38
N VAL A 39 -4.94 -2.62 -2.17
CA VAL A 39 -6.09 -1.98 -1.51
C VAL A 39 -6.35 -0.57 -2.07
N ALA A 40 -5.31 0.11 -2.55
CA ALA A 40 -5.44 1.39 -3.24
C ALA A 40 -5.97 1.24 -4.69
N LEU A 41 -5.72 0.12 -5.37
CA LEU A 41 -6.25 -0.18 -6.71
C LEU A 41 -7.79 -0.10 -6.86
N PRO A 42 -8.59 -0.60 -5.89
CA PRO A 42 -10.05 -0.40 -5.82
C PRO A 42 -10.50 1.06 -5.87
N LEU A 43 -9.63 2.06 -5.65
CA LEU A 43 -9.98 3.46 -5.90
C LEU A 43 -10.29 3.76 -7.37
N LEU A 44 -9.93 2.86 -8.30
CA LEU A 44 -10.10 3.04 -9.74
C LEU A 44 -11.21 2.20 -10.34
N TRP A 45 -11.64 1.13 -9.68
CA TRP A 45 -12.76 0.33 -10.15
C TRP A 45 -14.05 0.74 -9.45
N SER A 46 -14.79 1.62 -10.11
CA SER A 46 -16.25 1.81 -10.07
C SER A 46 -16.91 2.03 -8.70
N ARG A 47 -17.68 3.11 -8.63
CA ARG A 47 -18.55 3.50 -7.51
C ARG A 47 -19.67 2.50 -7.18
N GLU A 48 -19.87 1.42 -7.94
CA GLU A 48 -21.11 0.63 -7.80
C GLU A 48 -20.97 -0.90 -7.76
N GLN A 49 -19.84 -1.53 -8.14
CA GLN A 49 -19.84 -2.99 -8.38
C GLN A 49 -18.50 -3.71 -8.07
N GLY A 50 -17.81 -3.36 -6.99
CA GLY A 50 -16.61 -4.09 -6.55
C GLY A 50 -16.85 -4.86 -5.25
N ALA A 51 -16.26 -6.05 -5.08
CA ALA A 51 -16.35 -6.85 -3.84
C ALA A 51 -15.88 -6.13 -2.56
N LEU A 52 -15.16 -5.00 -2.70
CA LEU A 52 -14.73 -4.12 -1.61
C LEU A 52 -15.61 -2.85 -1.47
N GLY A 53 -16.66 -2.73 -2.29
CA GLY A 53 -17.64 -1.64 -2.28
C GLY A 53 -18.36 -1.53 -0.94
N ASP A 54 -18.75 -2.67 -0.39
CA ASP A 54 -19.53 -2.75 0.86
C ASP A 54 -18.70 -2.44 2.11
N TRP A 55 -17.39 -2.76 2.09
CA TRP A 55 -16.50 -2.55 3.24
C TRP A 55 -15.82 -1.18 3.24
N ALA A 56 -15.68 -0.56 2.07
CA ALA A 56 -15.02 0.73 1.94
C ALA A 56 -15.82 1.63 0.97
N PRO A 57 -16.88 2.29 1.46
CA PRO A 57 -17.86 2.99 0.63
C PRO A 57 -17.32 4.28 0.00
N SER A 58 -16.20 4.81 0.51
CA SER A 58 -15.59 6.03 -0.02
C SER A 58 -14.11 5.84 -0.34
N GLY A 59 -13.61 6.60 -1.31
CA GLY A 59 -12.19 6.57 -1.65
C GLY A 59 -11.27 7.06 -0.52
N ILE A 60 -11.79 7.86 0.41
CA ILE A 60 -11.03 8.29 1.58
C ILE A 60 -10.79 7.11 2.52
N VAL A 61 -11.81 6.27 2.77
CA VAL A 61 -11.69 5.09 3.64
C VAL A 61 -10.70 4.08 3.04
N ARG A 62 -10.75 3.82 1.73
CA ARG A 62 -9.80 2.93 1.04
C ARG A 62 -8.35 3.44 1.16
N GLY A 63 -8.16 4.75 0.96
CA GLY A 63 -6.85 5.39 1.14
C GLY A 63 -6.34 5.27 2.58
N ALA A 64 -7.22 5.49 3.57
CA ALA A 64 -6.87 5.35 4.98
C ALA A 64 -6.44 3.92 5.33
N VAL A 65 -7.15 2.89 4.82
CA VAL A 65 -6.78 1.48 5.04
C VAL A 65 -5.45 1.15 4.38
N ALA A 66 -5.22 1.63 3.15
CA ALA A 66 -3.95 1.42 2.44
C ALA A 66 -2.75 2.00 3.21
N VAL A 67 -2.92 3.19 3.80
CA VAL A 67 -1.90 3.81 4.67
C VAL A 67 -1.77 3.04 5.99
N LEU A 68 -2.88 2.61 6.59
CA LEU A 68 -2.88 1.87 7.85
C LEU A 68 -2.06 0.57 7.73
N ILE A 69 -2.20 -0.16 6.62
CA ILE A 69 -1.42 -1.39 6.35
C ILE A 69 0.08 -1.12 6.40
N LEU A 70 0.52 -0.02 5.78
CA LEU A 70 1.91 0.41 5.78
C LEU A 70 2.39 0.83 7.17
N VAL A 71 1.56 1.59 7.91
CA VAL A 71 1.88 2.03 9.27
C VAL A 71 2.03 0.83 10.21
N VAL A 72 1.11 -0.14 10.17
CA VAL A 72 1.17 -1.35 10.99
C VAL A 72 2.42 -2.17 10.66
N ALA A 73 2.75 -2.32 9.38
CA ALA A 73 3.96 -3.02 8.96
C ALA A 73 5.24 -2.29 9.40
N GLY A 74 5.26 -0.96 9.32
CA GLY A 74 6.38 -0.13 9.77
C GLY A 74 6.61 -0.20 11.28
N ILE A 75 5.54 -0.17 12.08
CA ILE A 75 5.63 -0.34 13.55
C ILE A 75 6.13 -1.74 13.91
N SER A 76 5.76 -2.76 13.14
CA SER A 76 6.19 -4.14 13.38
C SER A 76 7.67 -4.38 13.03
N ARG A 77 8.28 -3.51 12.22
CA ARG A 77 9.69 -3.60 11.78
C ARG A 77 10.39 -2.24 11.87
N PRO A 78 10.57 -1.68 13.08
CA PRO A 78 11.16 -0.36 13.26
C PRO A 78 12.60 -0.29 12.74
N ASP A 79 13.35 -1.40 12.81
CA ASP A 79 14.74 -1.47 12.34
C ASP A 79 14.85 -1.23 10.83
N ALA A 80 13.91 -1.78 10.05
CA ALA A 80 13.89 -1.62 8.59
C ALA A 80 13.45 -0.20 8.18
N VAL A 81 12.58 0.42 8.96
CA VAL A 81 12.15 1.82 8.75
C VAL A 81 13.29 2.78 9.09
N MET A 82 14.00 2.55 10.20
CA MET A 82 15.19 3.35 10.54
C MET A 82 16.30 3.20 9.50
N GLY A 83 16.52 1.99 8.97
CA GLY A 83 17.47 1.76 7.89
C GLY A 83 17.12 2.47 6.58
N LEU A 84 15.84 2.72 6.31
CA LEU A 84 15.39 3.54 5.18
C LEU A 84 15.59 5.05 5.41
N ILE A 85 15.59 5.52 6.67
CA ILE A 85 15.80 6.93 7.02
C ILE A 85 17.30 7.27 7.05
N SER A 86 18.16 6.31 7.42
CA SER A 86 19.60 6.54 7.53
C SER A 86 20.39 6.35 6.23
N ALA A 87 19.76 5.84 5.17
CA ALA A 87 20.38 5.61 3.86
C ALA A 87 20.12 6.79 2.91
#